data_AF-E0S1Y5-F1
#
_entry.id   AF-E0S1Y5-F1
#
_cell.length_a   1.000
_cell.length_b   1.000
_cell.length_c   1.000
_cell.angle_alpha   90.00
_cell.angle_beta   90.00
_cell.angle_gamma   90.00
#
_symmetry.space_group_name_H-M   'P 1'
#
loop_
_entity.id
_entity.type
_entity.pdbx_description
1 polymer ?
#
loop_
_entity_poly.entity_id
_entity_poly.type
_entity_poly.pdbx_seq_one_letter_code
_entity_poly.pdbx_strand_id
1 'polypeptide(L)'
;MSRYGIGTVTIDTNLNIANIGEENSDKLVVDLNKNFLEMILPDDRHLIYEMIEKITEKEPYSFCFRFMGDKGEENWVIALCYKKEISGNDYYQITMQDISELEEKISMDSLDFGTGLWDKKTIVEYAKFRCAHPSGVFNLCILDIDNFKNINDTKGHSFGDKVLKDVSTTIRNILGSHGKAGRIGGDEMMLIIDDAPDNPSLRTFLKPIRESIQNLYRDQNGNPLITVSVGSARFPTDLSEYDALFDLADKMLYRAKSRGKNRYVMYNPDIHGKIVDGLYREENKTIKDAAPVDKIRLVLDTIEDLLEAEGAVSEQLLKIIGTYELDHVYVFYGDVSNSFCGFKMLESTETSTEKGIKRIVEVTADISFVKDEDFDQHFNSNGVFVIDSPEKQLGSGTRADSYFASHDIKHAFIYKMKDVFNGGYVFFYNTNELSRKFPQPDITDFTYLGKMIEIALKSR
;
A
#
# COMPACT_ATOMS: atom_id res chain seq x y z
N MET A 1 42.08 1.13 -11.09
CA MET A 1 41.38 0.77 -12.32
C MET A 1 40.09 0.09 -11.89
N SER A 2 38.96 0.79 -12.03
CA SER A 2 37.65 0.28 -11.60
C SER A 2 37.36 -1.03 -12.31
N ARG A 3 36.94 -2.04 -11.55
CA ARG A 3 36.55 -3.37 -12.08
C ARG A 3 35.14 -3.38 -12.69
N TYR A 4 34.46 -2.23 -12.72
CA TYR A 4 33.11 -2.08 -13.22
C TYR A 4 33.17 -1.27 -14.50
N GLY A 5 32.65 -1.85 -15.58
CA GLY A 5 32.65 -1.20 -16.87
C GLY A 5 31.70 -0.01 -16.85
N ILE A 6 32.22 1.21 -16.71
CA ILE A 6 31.44 2.43 -16.86
C ILE A 6 31.64 2.92 -18.30
N GLY A 7 30.59 3.48 -18.89
CA GLY A 7 30.64 4.18 -20.16
C GLY A 7 29.74 5.40 -20.10
N THR A 8 30.15 6.53 -20.68
CA THR A 8 29.32 7.72 -20.76
C THR A 8 29.12 8.11 -22.21
N VAL A 9 27.88 8.41 -22.60
CA VAL A 9 27.52 8.85 -23.93
C VAL A 9 26.63 10.08 -23.87
N THR A 10 26.85 11.03 -24.76
CA THR A 10 25.97 12.18 -24.95
C THR A 10 25.29 12.03 -26.30
N ILE A 11 23.96 12.09 -26.32
CA ILE A 11 23.15 11.94 -27.53
C ILE A 11 22.29 13.20 -27.75
N ASP A 12 22.00 13.51 -29.02
CA ASP A 12 21.10 14.60 -29.39
C ASP A 12 19.62 14.18 -29.30
N THR A 13 18.69 15.10 -29.59
CA THR A 13 17.24 14.83 -29.59
C THR A 13 16.79 13.83 -30.67
N ASN A 14 17.63 13.55 -31.67
CA ASN A 14 17.40 12.53 -32.69
C ASN A 14 18.10 11.21 -32.35
N LEU A 15 18.65 11.09 -31.14
CA LEU A 15 19.35 9.92 -30.61
C LEU A 15 20.68 9.63 -31.34
N ASN A 16 21.23 10.60 -32.08
CA ASN A 16 22.57 10.48 -32.63
C ASN A 16 23.60 10.74 -31.54
N ILE A 17 24.70 9.99 -31.58
CA ILE A 17 25.76 10.12 -30.59
C ILE A 17 26.60 11.35 -30.90
N ALA A 18 26.56 12.34 -30.00
CA ALA A 18 27.29 13.59 -30.12
C ALA A 18 28.68 13.53 -29.47
N ASN A 19 28.82 12.79 -28.38
CA ASN A 19 30.09 12.64 -27.68
C ASN A 19 30.13 11.34 -26.85
N ILE A 20 31.34 10.87 -26.56
CA ILE A 20 31.63 9.74 -25.68
C ILE A 20 32.59 10.21 -24.57
N GLY A 21 32.37 9.77 -23.33
CA GLY A 21 33.22 10.12 -22.19
C GLY A 21 34.58 9.42 -22.21
N GLU A 22 35.55 9.98 -21.48
CA GLU A 22 36.94 9.46 -21.41
C GLU A 22 37.05 8.10 -20.69
N GLU A 23 36.11 7.79 -19.79
CA GLU A 23 36.01 6.51 -19.07
C GLU A 23 35.01 5.57 -19.76
N ASN A 24 35.40 4.99 -20.90
CA ASN A 24 34.64 3.92 -21.54
C ASN A 24 35.38 2.60 -21.39
N SER A 25 34.75 1.66 -20.68
CA SER A 25 35.28 0.29 -20.58
C SER A 25 35.23 -0.45 -21.92
N ASP A 26 36.14 -1.42 -22.10
CA ASP A 26 36.20 -2.28 -23.29
C ASP A 26 34.91 -3.10 -23.55
N LYS A 27 33.98 -3.15 -22.58
CA LYS A 27 32.68 -3.85 -22.66
C LYS A 27 31.52 -2.94 -23.07
N LEU A 28 31.67 -1.62 -22.93
CA LEU A 28 30.66 -0.61 -23.29
C LEU A 28 31.20 0.28 -24.41
N VAL A 29 31.65 -0.36 -25.49
CA VAL A 29 32.13 0.36 -26.68
C VAL A 29 30.92 0.93 -27.41
N VAL A 30 30.94 2.26 -27.56
CA VAL A 30 29.91 3.03 -28.24
C VAL A 30 30.43 3.40 -29.63
N ASP A 31 29.71 3.03 -30.69
CA ASP A 31 30.06 3.41 -32.07
C ASP A 31 29.45 4.78 -32.39
N LEU A 32 30.32 5.80 -32.52
CA LEU A 32 29.94 7.17 -32.86
C LEU A 32 29.15 7.29 -34.18
N ASN A 33 29.23 6.30 -35.07
CA ASN A 33 28.57 6.35 -36.37
C ASN A 33 27.16 5.75 -36.37
N LYS A 34 26.73 5.15 -35.25
CA LYS A 34 25.39 4.55 -35.12
C LYS A 34 24.43 5.50 -34.41
N ASN A 35 23.13 5.29 -34.63
CA ASN A 35 22.13 5.84 -33.74
C ASN A 35 22.13 5.06 -32.42
N PHE A 36 21.90 5.72 -31.29
CA PHE A 36 21.94 5.09 -29.97
C PHE A 36 20.92 3.93 -29.84
N LEU A 37 19.76 4.01 -30.51
CA LEU A 37 18.76 2.93 -30.53
C LEU A 37 19.24 1.64 -31.20
N GLU A 38 20.19 1.73 -32.13
CA GLU A 38 20.76 0.55 -32.79
C GLU A 38 21.62 -0.28 -31.84
N MET A 39 22.12 0.36 -30.78
CA MET A 39 22.91 -0.28 -29.72
C MET A 39 22.03 -0.85 -28.60
N ILE A 40 20.70 -0.86 -28.79
CA ILE A 40 19.73 -1.33 -27.80
C ILE A 40 18.89 -2.44 -28.42
N LEU A 41 18.70 -3.52 -27.66
CA LEU A 41 17.87 -4.64 -28.12
C LEU A 41 16.44 -4.17 -28.45
N PRO A 42 15.81 -4.69 -29.51
CA PRO A 42 14.51 -4.21 -29.99
C PRO A 42 13.42 -4.11 -28.91
N ASP A 43 13.35 -5.09 -28.02
CA ASP A 43 12.35 -5.15 -26.95
C ASP A 43 12.51 -4.02 -25.92
N ASP A 44 13.74 -3.51 -25.72
CA ASP A 44 14.06 -2.54 -24.67
C ASP A 44 14.05 -1.09 -25.19
N ARG A 45 13.89 -0.89 -26.51
CA ARG A 45 13.88 0.45 -27.14
C ARG A 45 12.77 1.36 -26.63
N HIS A 46 11.66 0.79 -26.18
CA HIS A 46 10.55 1.56 -25.60
C HIS A 46 10.97 2.38 -24.37
N LEU A 47 11.94 1.87 -23.59
CA LEU A 47 12.47 2.53 -22.40
C LEU A 47 13.20 3.85 -22.73
N ILE A 48 13.77 3.96 -23.93
CA ILE A 48 14.41 5.20 -24.39
C ILE A 48 13.39 6.27 -24.71
N TYR A 49 12.30 5.90 -25.36
CA TYR A 49 11.22 6.85 -25.65
C TYR A 49 10.54 7.30 -24.36
N GLU A 50 10.29 6.37 -23.44
CA GLU A 50 9.75 6.68 -22.12
C GLU A 50 10.68 7.62 -21.32
N MET A 51 11.99 7.38 -21.39
CA MET A 51 12.99 8.28 -20.81
C MET A 51 12.88 9.68 -21.41
N ILE A 52 12.83 9.82 -22.74
CA ILE A 52 12.70 11.13 -23.41
C ILE A 52 11.42 11.86 -22.99
N GLU A 53 10.30 11.13 -22.87
CA GLU A 53 9.02 11.72 -22.48
C GLU A 53 9.00 12.20 -21.03
N LYS A 54 9.67 11.47 -20.13
CA LYS A 54 9.59 11.71 -18.68
C LYS A 54 10.76 12.55 -18.13
N ILE A 55 11.91 12.58 -18.80
CA ILE A 55 13.09 13.26 -18.27
C ILE A 55 12.91 14.78 -18.23
N THR A 56 13.32 15.38 -17.11
CA THR A 56 13.30 16.83 -16.92
C THR A 56 14.70 17.35 -16.65
N GLU A 57 14.93 18.66 -16.79
CA GLU A 57 16.24 19.27 -16.45
C GLU A 57 16.58 19.18 -14.95
N LYS A 58 15.59 18.94 -14.09
CA LYS A 58 15.75 18.96 -12.63
C LYS A 58 16.13 17.61 -12.04
N GLU A 59 15.71 16.52 -12.67
CA GLU A 59 15.86 15.17 -12.12
C GLU A 59 16.37 14.20 -13.18
N PRO A 60 17.40 13.39 -12.86
CA PRO A 60 17.88 12.37 -13.77
C PRO A 60 16.86 11.25 -13.95
N TYR A 61 16.80 10.71 -15.15
CA TYR A 61 15.98 9.54 -15.46
C TYR A 61 16.86 8.32 -15.58
N SER A 62 16.46 7.22 -14.97
CA SER A 62 17.28 6.02 -14.95
C SER A 62 16.45 4.78 -15.17
N PHE A 63 17.08 3.83 -15.84
CA PHE A 63 16.42 2.68 -16.43
C PHE A 63 17.48 1.61 -16.73
N CYS A 64 17.05 0.37 -16.84
CA CYS A 64 17.90 -0.77 -17.12
C CYS A 64 17.52 -1.37 -18.47
N PHE A 65 18.49 -1.68 -19.31
CA PHE A 65 18.24 -2.24 -20.64
C PHE A 65 19.40 -3.11 -21.10
N ARG A 66 19.16 -3.89 -22.16
CA ARG A 66 20.19 -4.67 -22.83
C ARG A 66 20.86 -3.84 -23.92
N PHE A 67 22.15 -3.63 -23.76
CA PHE A 67 23.04 -2.94 -24.68
C PHE A 67 23.75 -3.95 -25.59
N MET A 68 23.75 -3.67 -26.88
CA MET A 68 24.47 -4.45 -27.88
C MET A 68 25.83 -3.81 -28.13
N GLY A 69 26.89 -4.49 -27.68
CA GLY A 69 28.27 -4.09 -27.92
C GLY A 69 28.65 -4.22 -29.40
N ASP A 70 29.76 -3.58 -29.79
CA ASP A 70 30.21 -3.55 -31.18
C ASP A 70 30.68 -4.90 -31.74
N LYS A 71 30.96 -5.89 -30.89
CA LYS A 71 31.29 -7.27 -31.31
C LYS A 71 30.06 -8.19 -31.28
N GLY A 72 28.87 -7.66 -31.04
CA GLY A 72 27.60 -8.40 -30.99
C GLY A 72 27.34 -9.09 -29.66
N GLU A 73 28.06 -8.73 -28.61
CA GLU A 73 27.80 -9.16 -27.24
C GLU A 73 26.61 -8.39 -26.64
N GLU A 74 25.74 -9.12 -25.95
CA GLU A 74 24.65 -8.53 -25.17
C GLU A 74 25.13 -8.26 -23.76
N ASN A 75 25.09 -7.00 -23.33
CA ASN A 75 25.43 -6.60 -21.97
C ASN A 75 24.22 -5.96 -21.31
N TRP A 76 23.90 -6.39 -20.09
CA TRP A 76 22.95 -5.62 -19.31
C TRP A 76 23.61 -4.38 -18.76
N VAL A 77 22.91 -3.26 -18.91
CA VAL A 77 23.39 -1.98 -18.41
C VAL A 77 22.32 -1.30 -17.59
N ILE A 78 22.79 -0.72 -16.49
CA ILE A 78 22.02 0.24 -15.73
C ILE A 78 22.44 1.62 -16.19
N ALA A 79 21.48 2.45 -16.56
CA ALA A 79 21.73 3.76 -17.14
C ALA A 79 21.11 4.88 -16.31
N LEU A 80 21.87 5.96 -16.16
CA LEU A 80 21.47 7.21 -15.53
C LEU A 80 21.61 8.32 -16.56
N CYS A 81 20.49 8.93 -16.93
CA CYS A 81 20.39 9.95 -17.94
C CYS A 81 20.13 11.33 -17.32
N TYR A 82 20.85 12.34 -17.79
CA TYR A 82 20.60 13.75 -17.48
C TYR A 82 20.26 14.50 -18.76
N LYS A 83 19.21 15.31 -18.73
CA LYS A 83 18.96 16.30 -19.78
C LYS A 83 19.86 17.52 -19.58
N LYS A 84 20.53 17.98 -20.64
CA LYS A 84 21.41 19.16 -20.63
C LYS A 84 21.18 20.03 -21.86
N GLU A 85 21.16 21.34 -21.66
CA GLU A 85 21.23 22.30 -22.76
C GLU A 85 22.70 22.66 -23.05
N ILE A 86 23.15 22.49 -24.30
CA ILE A 86 24.49 22.88 -24.74
C ILE A 86 24.33 23.76 -25.98
N SER A 87 24.78 25.02 -25.88
CA SER A 87 24.72 26.01 -26.97
C SER A 87 23.31 26.19 -27.57
N GLY A 88 22.27 26.11 -26.75
CA GLY A 88 20.87 26.28 -27.16
C GLY A 88 20.20 25.02 -27.74
N ASN A 89 20.86 23.86 -27.70
CA ASN A 89 20.26 22.58 -28.11
C ASN A 89 20.20 21.62 -26.93
N ASP A 90 19.13 20.82 -26.90
CA ASP A 90 18.94 19.77 -25.90
C ASP A 90 19.77 18.53 -26.21
N TYR A 91 20.41 17.99 -25.18
CA TYR A 91 21.18 16.75 -25.20
C TYR A 91 20.80 15.87 -24.00
N TYR A 92 21.02 14.57 -24.17
CA TYR A 92 20.88 13.57 -23.12
C TYR A 92 22.24 12.98 -22.81
N GLN A 93 22.75 13.19 -21.61
CA GLN A 93 23.98 12.57 -21.13
C GLN A 93 23.62 11.30 -20.35
N ILE A 94 23.99 10.15 -20.90
CA ILE A 94 23.69 8.83 -20.35
C ILE A 94 24.98 8.21 -19.82
N THR A 95 25.01 7.95 -18.52
CA THR A 95 26.05 7.15 -17.87
C THR A 95 25.54 5.73 -17.75
N MET A 96 26.26 4.77 -18.31
CA MET A 96 25.95 3.36 -18.34
C MET A 96 26.97 2.60 -17.50
N GLN A 97 26.50 1.65 -16.71
CA GLN A 97 27.35 0.71 -16.01
C GLN A 97 26.97 -0.71 -16.41
N ASP A 98 27.97 -1.47 -16.83
CA ASP A 98 27.86 -2.88 -17.16
C ASP A 98 27.55 -3.68 -15.89
N ILE A 99 26.45 -4.45 -15.94
CA ILE A 99 26.00 -5.34 -14.88
C ILE A 99 26.04 -6.81 -15.32
N SER A 100 26.71 -7.13 -16.43
CA SER A 100 26.79 -8.48 -17.00
C SER A 100 27.58 -9.45 -16.10
N GLU A 101 28.56 -8.97 -15.32
CA GLU A 101 29.21 -9.80 -14.28
C GLU A 101 28.30 -10.08 -13.07
N LEU A 102 27.29 -9.24 -12.83
CA LEU A 102 26.20 -9.56 -11.90
C LEU A 102 25.26 -10.58 -12.51
N GLU A 103 24.96 -10.50 -13.81
CA GLU A 103 24.20 -11.54 -14.51
C GLU A 103 24.91 -12.89 -14.54
N GLU A 104 26.22 -12.96 -14.81
CA GLU A 104 26.98 -14.21 -14.74
C GLU A 104 27.05 -14.79 -13.32
N LYS A 105 26.97 -13.95 -12.29
CA LYS A 105 26.78 -14.41 -10.88
C LYS A 105 25.35 -14.81 -10.56
N ILE A 106 24.37 -14.27 -11.26
CA ILE A 106 22.93 -14.46 -11.04
C ILE A 106 22.35 -15.57 -11.93
N SER A 107 23.01 -15.94 -13.03
CA SER A 107 22.53 -16.89 -14.04
C SER A 107 23.48 -18.07 -14.24
N MET A 108 23.25 -19.13 -13.47
CA MET A 108 22.62 -20.39 -13.92
C MET A 108 22.52 -21.31 -12.68
N ASP A 109 21.29 -21.73 -12.35
CA ASP A 109 20.83 -22.46 -11.14
C ASP A 109 20.39 -21.63 -9.91
N SER A 110 19.60 -20.57 -10.12
CA SER A 110 19.14 -19.67 -9.04
C SER A 110 17.61 -19.47 -8.97
N LEU A 111 16.85 -20.50 -9.38
CA LEU A 111 15.39 -20.55 -9.25
C LEU A 111 14.98 -21.47 -8.11
N ASP A 112 13.94 -21.08 -7.36
CA ASP A 112 13.29 -22.00 -6.44
C ASP A 112 12.54 -23.07 -7.24
N PHE A 113 12.97 -24.33 -7.11
CA PHE A 113 12.44 -25.47 -7.86
C PHE A 113 10.91 -25.64 -7.72
N GLY A 114 10.36 -25.30 -6.55
CA GLY A 114 8.93 -25.45 -6.27
C GLY A 114 8.03 -24.40 -6.95
N THR A 115 8.57 -23.22 -7.23
CA THR A 115 7.78 -22.07 -7.69
C THR A 115 8.18 -21.53 -9.06
N GLY A 116 9.43 -21.76 -9.48
CA GLY A 116 10.01 -21.15 -10.68
C GLY A 116 10.18 -19.63 -10.56
N LEU A 117 10.11 -19.08 -9.34
CA LEU A 117 10.59 -17.74 -9.03
C LEU A 117 12.09 -17.78 -8.73
N TRP A 118 12.71 -16.61 -8.61
CA TRP A 118 14.08 -16.52 -8.10
C TRP A 118 14.15 -17.09 -6.68
N ASP A 119 15.26 -17.72 -6.34
CA ASP A 119 15.50 -18.12 -4.95
C ASP A 119 15.78 -16.89 -4.06
N LYS A 120 15.84 -17.14 -2.75
CA LYS A 120 16.09 -16.09 -1.75
C LYS A 120 17.38 -15.33 -2.03
N LYS A 121 18.46 -16.04 -2.35
CA LYS A 121 19.77 -15.43 -2.52
C LYS A 121 19.72 -14.45 -3.70
N THR A 122 19.17 -14.89 -4.82
CA THR A 122 19.11 -14.10 -6.06
C THR A 122 18.26 -12.85 -5.93
N ILE A 123 17.04 -12.94 -5.40
CA ILE A 123 16.18 -11.76 -5.27
C ILE A 123 16.74 -10.74 -4.27
N VAL A 124 17.40 -11.21 -3.20
CA VAL A 124 18.06 -10.35 -2.22
C VAL A 124 19.29 -9.67 -2.81
N GLU A 125 20.14 -10.40 -3.52
CA GLU A 125 21.32 -9.82 -4.20
C GLU A 125 20.89 -8.80 -5.26
N TYR A 126 19.82 -9.08 -6.01
CA TYR A 126 19.23 -8.15 -6.96
C TYR A 126 18.70 -6.87 -6.26
N ALA A 127 17.92 -7.00 -5.19
CA ALA A 127 17.39 -5.85 -4.46
C ALA A 127 18.51 -4.99 -3.83
N LYS A 128 19.53 -5.63 -3.25
CA LYS A 128 20.73 -4.94 -2.74
C LYS A 128 21.46 -4.19 -3.84
N PHE A 129 21.62 -4.83 -5.00
CA PHE A 129 22.23 -4.21 -6.16
C PHE A 129 21.46 -2.97 -6.63
N ARG A 130 20.12 -3.07 -6.73
CA ARG A 130 19.23 -1.96 -7.11
C ARG A 130 19.29 -0.79 -6.13
N CYS A 131 19.44 -1.05 -4.82
CA CYS A 131 19.63 0.02 -3.82
C CYS A 131 21.02 0.67 -3.94
N ALA A 132 22.07 -0.14 -4.19
CA ALA A 132 23.45 0.33 -4.30
C ALA A 132 23.73 1.09 -5.61
N HIS A 133 22.96 0.81 -6.67
CA HIS A 133 23.06 1.45 -7.98
C HIS A 133 21.67 2.00 -8.35
N PRO A 134 21.30 3.17 -7.81
CA PRO A 134 19.96 3.73 -7.98
C PRO A 134 19.66 3.98 -9.46
N SER A 135 18.66 3.27 -10.00
CA SER A 135 18.21 3.45 -11.38
C SER A 135 16.71 3.67 -11.49
N GLY A 136 16.19 4.53 -10.63
CA GLY A 136 14.82 5.01 -10.67
C GLY A 136 14.08 4.58 -9.43
N VAL A 137 12.77 4.79 -9.45
CA VAL A 137 11.89 4.43 -8.34
C VAL A 137 11.45 2.98 -8.51
N PHE A 138 11.53 2.22 -7.43
CA PHE A 138 10.94 0.88 -7.38
C PHE A 138 10.30 0.64 -6.02
N ASN A 139 9.41 -0.34 -5.95
CA ASN A 139 8.75 -0.75 -4.70
C ASN A 139 9.22 -2.14 -4.32
N LEU A 140 9.77 -2.27 -3.11
CA LEU A 140 10.05 -3.55 -2.49
C LEU A 140 8.80 -3.99 -1.73
N CYS A 141 8.24 -5.13 -2.13
CA CYS A 141 7.05 -5.71 -1.51
C CYS A 141 7.40 -7.06 -0.90
N ILE A 142 6.89 -7.33 0.30
CA ILE A 142 6.91 -8.67 0.91
C ILE A 142 5.47 -9.18 0.91
N LEU A 143 5.27 -10.37 0.35
CA LEU A 143 3.99 -11.06 0.24
C LEU A 143 4.06 -12.37 1.00
N ASP A 144 2.97 -12.72 1.68
CA ASP A 144 2.82 -13.98 2.41
C ASP A 144 1.45 -14.62 2.13
N ILE A 145 1.44 -15.95 1.99
CA ILE A 145 0.19 -16.70 1.80
C ILE A 145 -0.49 -16.92 3.15
N ASP A 146 -1.66 -16.32 3.32
CA ASP A 146 -2.37 -16.33 4.57
C ASP A 146 -2.76 -17.75 5.02
N ASN A 147 -2.35 -18.11 6.23
CA ASN A 147 -2.67 -19.41 6.85
C ASN A 147 -2.13 -20.63 6.08
N PHE A 148 -1.00 -20.49 5.37
CA PHE A 148 -0.40 -21.58 4.59
C PHE A 148 -0.18 -22.87 5.38
N LYS A 149 0.20 -22.77 6.65
CA LYS A 149 0.31 -23.93 7.54
C LYS A 149 -1.01 -24.71 7.66
N ASN A 150 -2.14 -24.01 7.87
CA ASN A 150 -3.45 -24.66 7.96
C ASN A 150 -3.84 -25.34 6.63
N ILE A 151 -3.43 -24.77 5.50
CA ILE A 151 -3.64 -25.38 4.18
C ILE A 151 -2.88 -26.70 4.09
N ASN A 152 -1.61 -26.72 4.49
CA ASN A 152 -0.80 -27.95 4.56
C ASN A 152 -1.40 -28.98 5.52
N ASP A 153 -1.79 -28.56 6.72
CA ASP A 153 -2.32 -29.45 7.76
C ASP A 153 -3.65 -30.08 7.34
N THR A 154 -4.48 -29.35 6.57
CA THR A 154 -5.82 -29.80 6.17
C THR A 154 -5.84 -30.57 4.85
N LYS A 155 -4.99 -30.19 3.88
CA LYS A 155 -5.02 -30.71 2.50
C LYS A 155 -3.74 -31.45 2.10
N GLY A 156 -2.73 -31.47 2.97
CA GLY A 156 -1.44 -32.12 2.75
C GLY A 156 -0.44 -31.22 2.00
N HIS A 157 0.85 -31.51 2.21
CA HIS A 157 1.96 -30.75 1.62
C HIS A 157 1.92 -30.68 0.10
N SER A 158 1.52 -31.75 -0.59
CA SER A 158 1.42 -31.72 -2.06
C SER A 158 0.40 -30.70 -2.58
N PHE A 159 -0.66 -30.42 -1.81
CA PHE A 159 -1.59 -29.34 -2.14
C PHE A 159 -0.98 -27.98 -1.85
N GLY A 160 -0.25 -27.82 -0.75
CA GLY A 160 0.51 -26.60 -0.45
C GLY A 160 1.55 -26.26 -1.52
N ASP A 161 2.28 -27.24 -2.03
CA ASP A 161 3.25 -27.05 -3.12
C ASP A 161 2.55 -26.55 -4.40
N LYS A 162 1.36 -27.11 -4.70
CA LYS A 162 0.53 -26.64 -5.80
C LYS A 162 0.07 -25.19 -5.58
N VAL A 163 -0.35 -24.83 -4.37
CA VAL A 163 -0.73 -23.45 -4.03
C VAL A 163 0.45 -22.49 -4.23
N LEU A 164 1.64 -22.84 -3.74
CA LEU A 164 2.85 -22.03 -3.94
C LEU A 164 3.13 -21.79 -5.42
N LYS A 165 3.02 -22.84 -6.25
CA LYS A 165 3.25 -22.74 -7.69
C LYS A 165 2.20 -21.89 -8.41
N ASP A 166 0.92 -22.05 -8.05
CA ASP A 166 -0.19 -21.30 -8.66
C ASP A 166 -0.12 -19.80 -8.27
N VAL A 167 0.20 -19.50 -7.00
CA VAL A 167 0.44 -18.12 -6.52
C VAL A 167 1.63 -17.49 -7.24
N SER A 168 2.75 -18.21 -7.32
CA SER A 168 3.97 -17.75 -7.98
C SER A 168 3.76 -17.45 -9.47
N THR A 169 3.02 -18.32 -10.16
CA THR A 169 2.66 -18.14 -11.56
C THR A 169 1.76 -16.91 -11.74
N THR A 170 0.80 -16.72 -10.85
CA THR A 170 -0.08 -15.53 -10.85
C THR A 170 0.71 -14.25 -10.70
N ILE A 171 1.63 -14.20 -9.74
CA ILE A 171 2.50 -13.05 -9.51
C ILE A 171 3.33 -12.74 -10.76
N ARG A 172 4.02 -13.75 -11.31
CA ARG A 172 4.88 -13.56 -12.50
C ARG A 172 4.09 -13.05 -13.70
N ASN A 173 2.89 -13.58 -13.93
CA ASN A 173 2.04 -13.17 -15.05
C ASN A 173 1.59 -11.70 -14.93
N ILE A 174 1.29 -11.25 -13.71
CA ILE A 174 0.83 -9.87 -13.48
C ILE A 174 2.00 -8.88 -13.50
N LEU A 175 3.16 -9.25 -12.95
CA LEU A 175 4.34 -8.40 -13.01
C LEU A 175 4.88 -8.22 -14.43
N GLY A 176 4.94 -9.29 -15.23
CA GLY A 176 5.46 -9.23 -16.59
C GLY A 176 6.89 -8.67 -16.63
N SER A 177 7.10 -7.64 -17.44
CA SER A 177 8.37 -6.91 -17.55
C SER A 177 8.57 -5.83 -16.47
N HIS A 178 7.52 -5.45 -15.74
CA HIS A 178 7.53 -4.35 -14.76
C HIS A 178 8.11 -4.76 -13.39
N GLY A 179 8.74 -5.92 -13.28
CA GLY A 179 9.34 -6.32 -12.02
C GLY A 179 9.88 -7.73 -11.98
N LYS A 180 10.43 -8.08 -10.81
CA LYS A 180 10.99 -9.39 -10.49
C LYS A 180 10.39 -9.91 -9.20
N ALA A 181 10.27 -11.23 -9.08
CA ALA A 181 9.78 -11.87 -7.86
C ALA A 181 10.66 -13.07 -7.49
N GLY A 182 10.85 -13.27 -6.19
CA GLY A 182 11.59 -14.38 -5.62
C GLY A 182 10.96 -14.92 -4.34
N ARG A 183 11.19 -16.20 -4.04
CA ARG A 183 10.73 -16.84 -2.81
C ARG A 183 11.81 -16.72 -1.73
N ILE A 184 11.48 -16.09 -0.60
CA ILE A 184 12.45 -15.76 0.45
C ILE A 184 12.35 -16.66 1.70
N GLY A 185 11.29 -17.44 1.81
CA GLY A 185 11.02 -18.38 2.89
C GLY A 185 9.69 -19.10 2.64
N GLY A 186 9.46 -20.25 3.29
CA GLY A 186 8.20 -21.01 3.30
C GLY A 186 7.13 -20.56 2.30
N ASP A 187 6.23 -19.70 2.77
CA ASP A 187 5.11 -19.07 2.07
C ASP A 187 5.32 -17.58 1.73
N GLU A 188 6.56 -17.10 1.88
CA GLU A 188 6.95 -15.71 1.73
C GLU A 188 7.65 -15.45 0.40
N MET A 189 7.23 -14.39 -0.27
CA MET A 189 7.76 -13.93 -1.55
C MET A 189 8.15 -12.46 -1.46
N MET A 190 9.26 -12.11 -2.09
CA MET A 190 9.68 -10.72 -2.32
C MET A 190 9.37 -10.35 -3.76
N LEU A 191 8.82 -9.15 -3.96
CA LEU A 191 8.61 -8.54 -5.26
C LEU A 191 9.37 -7.22 -5.33
N ILE A 192 10.04 -6.99 -6.45
CA ILE A 192 10.61 -5.70 -6.83
C ILE A 192 9.81 -5.22 -8.02
N ILE A 193 9.03 -4.15 -7.83
CA ILE A 193 8.10 -3.61 -8.84
C ILE A 193 8.60 -2.25 -9.31
N ASP A 194 8.94 -2.19 -10.58
CA ASP A 194 9.34 -0.99 -11.31
C ASP A 194 8.10 -0.23 -11.82
N ASP A 195 8.30 0.96 -12.39
CA ASP A 195 7.25 1.76 -13.05
C ASP A 195 6.05 2.15 -12.17
N ALA A 196 6.21 2.17 -10.84
CA ALA A 196 5.18 2.54 -9.89
C ALA A 196 5.65 3.65 -8.94
N PRO A 197 5.72 4.91 -9.41
CA PRO A 197 6.32 6.01 -8.65
C PRO A 197 5.50 6.46 -7.44
N ASP A 198 4.21 6.11 -7.39
CA ASP A 198 3.26 6.51 -6.35
C ASP A 198 2.34 5.36 -5.92
N ASN A 199 1.60 5.57 -4.82
CA ASN A 199 0.69 4.57 -4.27
C ASN A 199 -0.46 4.20 -5.23
N PRO A 200 -1.09 5.14 -5.97
CA PRO A 200 -2.03 4.81 -7.04
C PRO A 200 -1.46 3.86 -8.10
N SER A 201 -0.25 4.11 -8.59
CA SER A 201 0.42 3.30 -9.61
C SER A 201 0.79 1.92 -9.05
N LEU A 202 1.32 1.84 -7.82
CA LEU A 202 1.61 0.55 -7.19
C LEU A 202 0.33 -0.29 -6.98
N ARG A 203 -0.79 0.37 -6.68
CA ARG A 203 -2.09 -0.29 -6.50
C ARG A 203 -2.53 -1.07 -7.74
N THR A 204 -2.16 -0.62 -8.95
CA THR A 204 -2.53 -1.30 -10.21
C THR A 204 -1.89 -2.69 -10.33
N PHE A 205 -0.79 -2.96 -9.61
CA PHE A 205 -0.18 -4.28 -9.52
C PHE A 205 -0.70 -5.09 -8.32
N LEU A 206 -0.72 -4.48 -7.13
CA LEU A 206 -1.06 -5.19 -5.88
C LEU A 206 -2.52 -5.63 -5.82
N LYS A 207 -3.45 -4.83 -6.37
CA LYS A 207 -4.88 -5.19 -6.38
C LYS A 207 -5.14 -6.42 -7.25
N PRO A 208 -4.72 -6.48 -8.54
CA PRO A 208 -4.86 -7.68 -9.34
C PRO A 208 -4.16 -8.90 -8.76
N ILE A 209 -2.92 -8.77 -8.22
CA ILE A 209 -2.22 -9.91 -7.59
C ILE A 209 -3.10 -10.53 -6.50
N ARG A 210 -3.57 -9.71 -5.56
CA ARG A 210 -4.41 -10.17 -4.46
C ARG A 210 -5.72 -10.79 -4.96
N GLU A 211 -6.42 -10.13 -5.87
CA GLU A 211 -7.73 -10.57 -6.37
C GLU A 211 -7.64 -11.84 -7.21
N SER A 212 -6.63 -11.96 -8.07
CA SER A 212 -6.38 -13.17 -8.86
C SER A 212 -6.06 -14.36 -7.96
N ILE A 213 -5.19 -14.17 -6.95
CA ILE A 213 -4.87 -15.24 -6.00
C ILE A 213 -6.11 -15.66 -5.20
N GLN A 214 -6.91 -14.69 -4.74
CA GLN A 214 -8.16 -14.97 -4.02
C GLN A 214 -9.13 -15.84 -4.84
N ASN A 215 -9.14 -15.66 -6.17
CA ASN A 215 -10.05 -16.35 -7.06
C ASN A 215 -9.50 -17.68 -7.63
N LEU A 216 -8.23 -18.05 -7.39
CA LEU A 216 -7.58 -19.24 -7.98
C LEU A 216 -8.37 -20.55 -7.85
N TYR A 217 -9.10 -20.73 -6.74
CA TYR A 217 -9.81 -21.97 -6.43
C TYR A 217 -11.31 -21.78 -6.18
N ARG A 218 -11.86 -20.61 -6.52
CA ARG A 218 -13.22 -20.21 -6.14
C ARG A 218 -14.31 -21.12 -6.71
N ASP A 219 -14.09 -21.68 -7.89
CA ASP A 219 -15.09 -22.49 -8.61
C ASP A 219 -14.97 -24.00 -8.33
N GLN A 220 -14.07 -24.41 -7.43
CA GLN A 220 -13.86 -25.80 -7.08
C GLN A 220 -14.50 -26.11 -5.73
N ASN A 221 -15.65 -26.80 -5.75
CA ASN A 221 -16.38 -27.20 -4.56
C ASN A 221 -15.45 -27.88 -3.52
N GLY A 222 -15.36 -27.31 -2.32
CA GLY A 222 -14.60 -27.85 -1.20
C GLY A 222 -13.12 -27.46 -1.12
N ASN A 223 -12.64 -26.59 -2.01
CA ASN A 223 -11.29 -26.01 -1.90
C ASN A 223 -11.23 -24.83 -0.93
N PRO A 224 -10.10 -24.66 -0.22
CA PRO A 224 -9.92 -23.56 0.72
C PRO A 224 -9.81 -22.23 -0.03
N LEU A 225 -10.33 -21.17 0.58
CA LEU A 225 -10.05 -19.81 0.14
C LEU A 225 -8.57 -19.51 0.41
N ILE A 226 -7.80 -19.24 -0.64
CA ILE A 226 -6.40 -18.85 -0.55
C ILE A 226 -6.32 -17.34 -0.65
N THR A 227 -5.68 -16.68 0.31
CA THR A 227 -5.48 -15.23 0.27
C THR A 227 -4.04 -14.88 0.57
N VAL A 228 -3.65 -13.64 0.27
CA VAL A 228 -2.31 -13.14 0.54
C VAL A 228 -2.37 -11.80 1.27
N SER A 229 -1.38 -11.59 2.12
CA SER A 229 -1.08 -10.30 2.73
C SER A 229 0.18 -9.72 2.12
N VAL A 230 0.23 -8.40 1.89
CA VAL A 230 1.39 -7.73 1.28
C VAL A 230 1.75 -6.46 2.04
N GLY A 231 3.03 -6.24 2.29
CA GLY A 231 3.56 -4.96 2.72
C GLY A 231 4.50 -4.39 1.68
N SER A 232 4.52 -3.07 1.50
CA SER A 232 5.43 -2.43 0.56
C SER A 232 6.12 -1.18 1.11
N ALA A 233 7.35 -0.98 0.66
CA ALA A 233 8.14 0.22 0.86
C ALA A 233 8.77 0.67 -0.47
N ARG A 234 8.92 1.98 -0.66
CA ARG A 234 9.40 2.59 -1.91
C ARG A 234 10.84 3.06 -1.78
N PHE A 235 11.65 2.68 -2.75
CA PHE A 235 12.97 3.23 -2.99
C PHE A 235 12.92 4.36 -4.02
N PRO A 236 13.68 5.45 -3.86
CA PRO A 236 14.39 5.88 -2.65
C PRO A 236 13.50 6.74 -1.73
N THR A 237 12.23 6.97 -2.10
CA THR A 237 11.34 7.94 -1.45
C THR A 237 11.12 7.67 0.03
N ASP A 238 10.92 6.40 0.40
CA ASP A 238 10.76 6.03 1.81
C ASP A 238 12.15 5.83 2.42
N LEU A 239 12.95 4.93 1.82
CA LEU A 239 14.29 4.56 2.28
C LEU A 239 15.20 4.21 1.10
N SER A 240 16.51 4.46 1.26
CA SER A 240 17.54 4.21 0.23
C SER A 240 18.46 3.02 0.53
N GLU A 241 18.38 2.42 1.71
CA GLU A 241 19.18 1.24 2.07
C GLU A 241 18.31 -0.01 2.05
N TYR A 242 18.84 -1.10 1.46
CA TYR A 242 18.09 -2.35 1.31
C TYR A 242 17.55 -2.90 2.64
N ASP A 243 18.40 -2.99 3.67
CA ASP A 243 17.99 -3.61 4.94
C ASP A 243 16.88 -2.78 5.61
N ALA A 244 16.98 -1.46 5.55
CA ALA A 244 15.95 -0.54 6.07
C ALA A 244 14.64 -0.63 5.25
N LEU A 245 14.75 -0.71 3.93
CA LEU A 245 13.61 -0.84 3.02
C LEU A 245 12.88 -2.18 3.22
N PHE A 246 13.63 -3.26 3.38
CA PHE A 246 13.11 -4.59 3.70
C PHE A 246 12.38 -4.58 5.04
N ASP A 247 12.99 -4.04 6.09
CA ASP A 247 12.39 -3.92 7.42
C ASP A 247 11.09 -3.11 7.39
N LEU A 248 11.03 -2.04 6.60
CA LEU A 248 9.82 -1.25 6.44
C LEU A 248 8.71 -2.03 5.73
N ALA A 249 9.04 -2.73 4.63
CA ALA A 249 8.08 -3.55 3.90
C ALA A 249 7.56 -4.72 4.75
N ASP A 250 8.43 -5.37 5.54
CA ASP A 250 8.03 -6.43 6.48
C ASP A 250 7.10 -5.90 7.58
N LYS A 251 7.37 -4.71 8.14
CA LYS A 251 6.45 -4.04 9.06
C LYS A 251 5.09 -3.77 8.40
N MET A 252 5.07 -3.32 7.15
CA MET A 252 3.80 -3.13 6.42
C MET A 252 3.07 -4.47 6.17
N LEU A 253 3.81 -5.56 5.97
CA LEU A 253 3.23 -6.90 5.81
C LEU A 253 2.62 -7.36 7.12
N TYR A 254 3.31 -7.16 8.25
CA TYR A 254 2.76 -7.40 9.57
C TYR A 254 1.46 -6.62 9.77
N ARG A 255 1.40 -5.35 9.37
CA ARG A 255 0.15 -4.55 9.38
C ARG A 255 -0.94 -5.14 8.50
N ALA A 256 -0.60 -5.65 7.32
CA ALA A 256 -1.57 -6.32 6.46
C ALA A 256 -2.17 -7.57 7.14
N LYS A 257 -1.32 -8.37 7.80
CA LYS A 257 -1.72 -9.57 8.54
C LYS A 257 -2.54 -9.23 9.79
N SER A 258 -2.13 -8.22 10.56
CA SER A 258 -2.81 -7.81 11.80
C SER A 258 -4.19 -7.22 11.53
N ARG A 259 -4.38 -6.53 10.41
CA ARG A 259 -5.66 -5.93 9.99
C ARG A 259 -6.62 -6.92 9.32
N GLY A 260 -6.49 -8.22 9.57
CA GLY A 260 -7.44 -9.22 9.08
C GLY A 260 -7.13 -9.79 7.70
N LYS A 261 -5.85 -9.70 7.27
CA LYS A 261 -5.32 -10.44 6.12
C LYS A 261 -5.99 -10.09 4.77
N ASN A 262 -5.63 -10.80 3.71
CA ASN A 262 -6.20 -10.62 2.36
C ASN A 262 -6.19 -9.15 1.89
N ARG A 263 -5.04 -8.49 2.02
CA ARG A 263 -4.86 -7.05 1.75
C ARG A 263 -3.40 -6.72 1.50
N TYR A 264 -3.18 -5.54 0.94
CA TYR A 264 -1.86 -4.93 0.85
C TYR A 264 -1.85 -3.63 1.66
N VAL A 265 -0.71 -3.33 2.29
CA VAL A 265 -0.45 -2.06 2.98
C VAL A 265 0.75 -1.42 2.31
N MET A 266 0.52 -0.25 1.71
CA MET A 266 1.58 0.58 1.12
C MET A 266 1.98 1.63 2.15
N TYR A 267 3.28 1.78 2.39
CA TYR A 267 3.75 2.77 3.35
C TYR A 267 3.23 4.18 3.00
N ASN A 268 2.83 4.90 4.05
CA ASN A 268 2.39 6.29 4.00
C ASN A 268 2.81 6.94 5.33
N PRO A 269 3.70 7.95 5.30
CA PRO A 269 4.21 8.57 6.53
C PRO A 269 3.11 9.24 7.36
N ASP A 270 2.04 9.75 6.74
CA ASP A 270 0.93 10.41 7.44
C ASP A 270 0.09 9.42 8.26
N ILE A 271 0.08 8.14 7.85
CA ILE A 271 -0.72 7.07 8.48
C ILE A 271 0.16 6.21 9.39
N HIS A 272 1.43 6.04 9.02
CA HIS A 272 2.32 5.05 9.62
C HIS A 272 3.39 5.65 10.54
N GLY A 273 3.54 6.97 10.56
CA GLY A 273 4.61 7.64 11.30
C GLY A 273 5.81 7.93 10.40
N LYS A 274 6.65 8.89 10.80
CA LYS A 274 7.80 9.33 10.00
C LYS A 274 9.01 8.43 10.20
N ILE A 275 9.86 8.39 9.19
CA ILE A 275 11.19 7.80 9.28
C ILE A 275 12.13 8.84 9.89
N VAL A 276 12.87 8.45 10.93
CA VAL A 276 13.80 9.33 11.68
C VAL A 276 15.18 8.69 11.67
N ASP A 277 16.19 9.44 11.23
CA ASP A 277 17.59 8.98 11.12
C ASP A 277 17.77 7.75 10.20
N GLY A 278 17.00 7.64 9.10
CA GLY A 278 17.08 6.50 8.17
C GLY A 278 16.56 5.19 8.75
N LEU A 279 16.05 5.22 9.98
CA LEU A 279 15.38 4.10 10.62
C LEU A 279 13.89 4.41 10.70
N TYR A 280 13.07 3.44 10.33
CA TYR A 280 11.67 3.51 10.69
C TYR A 280 11.56 3.35 12.21
N ARG A 281 11.51 4.49 12.90
CA ARG A 281 11.08 4.60 14.29
C ARG A 281 9.59 4.79 14.26
N GLU A 282 8.86 3.90 14.92
CA GLU A 282 7.45 4.14 15.19
C GLU A 282 7.35 5.40 16.06
N GLU A 283 7.19 6.57 15.45
CA GLU A 283 6.80 7.78 16.16
C GLU A 283 5.36 7.57 16.63
N ASN A 284 5.27 7.22 17.91
CA ASN A 284 4.12 6.61 18.56
C ASN A 284 3.93 5.16 18.09
N LYS A 285 3.98 4.22 19.04
CA LYS A 285 3.20 2.98 18.96
C LYS A 285 1.78 3.40 18.62
N THR A 286 1.43 3.43 17.33
CA THR A 286 0.04 3.58 16.94
C THR A 286 -0.58 2.25 17.27
N ILE A 287 -1.37 2.26 18.32
CA ILE A 287 -2.06 1.14 18.95
C ILE A 287 -2.80 0.16 17.99
N LYS A 288 -2.92 0.46 16.71
CA LYS A 288 -3.54 -0.43 15.71
C LYS A 288 -2.81 -1.76 15.51
N ASP A 289 -1.53 -1.83 15.85
CA ASP A 289 -0.67 -3.02 15.67
C ASP A 289 -0.45 -3.83 16.94
N ALA A 290 -1.21 -3.47 17.95
CA ALA A 290 -1.16 -4.03 19.26
C ALA A 290 -1.67 -5.47 19.33
N ALA A 291 -1.07 -6.26 20.21
CA ALA A 291 -1.85 -7.33 20.84
C ALA A 291 -3.13 -6.72 21.45
N PRO A 292 -4.20 -7.46 21.78
CA PRO A 292 -5.39 -6.90 22.45
C PRO A 292 -5.07 -5.91 23.59
N VAL A 293 -3.91 -6.09 24.24
CA VAL A 293 -3.28 -5.21 25.22
C VAL A 293 -2.95 -3.79 24.73
N ASP A 294 -2.32 -3.56 23.57
CA ASP A 294 -2.09 -2.18 23.14
C ASP A 294 -3.34 -1.55 22.52
N LYS A 295 -4.33 -2.29 21.96
CA LYS A 295 -5.68 -1.77 21.62
C LYS A 295 -6.36 -1.17 22.85
N ILE A 296 -6.30 -1.92 23.96
CA ILE A 296 -6.69 -1.45 25.28
C ILE A 296 -5.88 -0.20 25.67
N ARG A 297 -4.59 -0.11 25.31
CA ARG A 297 -3.75 1.06 25.58
C ARG A 297 -4.14 2.33 24.80
N LEU A 298 -4.61 2.30 23.55
CA LEU A 298 -5.20 3.52 22.90
C LEU A 298 -6.49 3.90 23.51
N VAL A 299 -7.31 2.90 23.84
CA VAL A 299 -8.54 3.17 24.56
C VAL A 299 -8.17 3.85 25.88
N LEU A 300 -7.13 3.39 26.61
CA LEU A 300 -6.62 4.02 27.83
C LEU A 300 -5.96 5.39 27.61
N ASP A 301 -5.12 5.57 26.60
CA ASP A 301 -4.47 6.86 26.29
C ASP A 301 -5.51 7.89 25.82
N THR A 302 -6.52 7.45 25.06
CA THR A 302 -7.69 8.28 24.68
C THR A 302 -8.54 8.59 25.91
N ILE A 303 -8.64 7.68 26.88
CA ILE A 303 -9.32 7.89 28.17
C ILE A 303 -8.55 8.90 29.02
N GLU A 304 -7.23 8.75 29.18
CA GLU A 304 -6.36 9.68 29.90
C GLU A 304 -6.45 11.07 29.27
N ASP A 305 -6.35 11.17 27.93
CA ASP A 305 -6.50 12.44 27.21
C ASP A 305 -7.90 13.05 27.35
N LEU A 306 -8.98 12.24 27.33
CA LEU A 306 -10.36 12.71 27.51
C LEU A 306 -10.65 13.17 28.95
N LEU A 307 -9.97 12.57 29.94
CA LEU A 307 -10.10 12.87 31.36
C LEU A 307 -9.16 14.02 31.82
N GLU A 308 -8.00 14.19 31.19
CA GLU A 308 -6.96 15.15 31.59
C GLU A 308 -7.00 16.48 30.81
N ALA A 309 -7.49 16.51 29.56
CA ALA A 309 -7.35 17.70 28.71
C ALA A 309 -8.54 18.66 28.73
N GLU A 310 -8.22 19.95 28.84
CA GLU A 310 -8.98 21.10 28.32
C GLU A 310 -9.10 21.10 26.77
N GLY A 311 -8.74 20.00 26.09
CA GLY A 311 -8.76 19.84 24.63
C GLY A 311 -10.11 19.36 24.07
N ALA A 312 -10.34 19.62 22.79
CA ALA A 312 -11.59 19.29 22.11
C ALA A 312 -11.66 17.79 21.76
N VAL A 313 -12.75 17.13 22.18
CA VAL A 313 -13.11 15.72 21.86
C VAL A 313 -12.99 15.41 20.36
N SER A 314 -13.12 16.43 19.52
CA SER A 314 -12.95 16.41 18.07
C SER A 314 -11.61 15.79 17.62
N GLU A 315 -10.47 16.21 18.18
CA GLU A 315 -9.13 15.77 17.74
C GLU A 315 -8.89 14.27 17.95
N GLN A 316 -9.41 13.73 19.05
CA GLN A 316 -9.29 12.31 19.37
C GLN A 316 -10.22 11.45 18.51
N LEU A 317 -11.41 11.96 18.17
CA LEU A 317 -12.29 11.31 17.19
C LEU A 317 -11.65 11.25 15.78
N LEU A 318 -10.79 12.21 15.40
CA LEU A 318 -10.04 12.15 14.13
C LEU A 318 -9.12 10.93 14.07
N LYS A 319 -8.42 10.63 15.19
CA LYS A 319 -7.56 9.45 15.29
C LYS A 319 -8.37 8.17 15.10
N ILE A 320 -9.62 8.12 15.57
CA ILE A 320 -10.53 6.97 15.44
C ILE A 320 -11.09 6.84 14.00
N ILE A 321 -11.35 7.94 13.30
CA ILE A 321 -11.80 7.92 11.88
C ILE A 321 -10.68 7.35 10.99
N GLY A 322 -9.47 7.94 11.06
CA GLY A 322 -8.30 7.40 10.33
C GLY A 322 -7.88 6.02 10.84
N THR A 323 -8.13 5.79 12.14
CA THR A 323 -8.34 4.52 12.85
C THR A 323 -8.77 3.32 12.01
N TYR A 324 -10.06 3.31 11.79
CA TYR A 324 -10.76 2.16 11.28
C TYR A 324 -11.15 2.34 9.80
N GLU A 325 -10.49 3.29 9.11
CA GLU A 325 -10.82 3.68 7.73
C GLU A 325 -12.31 4.01 7.57
N LEU A 326 -12.87 4.69 8.58
CA LEU A 326 -14.28 5.03 8.61
C LEU A 326 -14.53 6.23 7.70
N ASP A 327 -15.66 6.20 7.02
CA ASP A 327 -16.12 7.38 6.28
C ASP A 327 -16.63 8.46 7.27
N HIS A 328 -17.26 8.02 8.37
CA HIS A 328 -17.94 8.91 9.32
C HIS A 328 -17.95 8.40 10.76
N VAL A 329 -17.84 9.34 11.72
CA VAL A 329 -18.18 9.12 13.14
C VAL A 329 -19.02 10.27 13.66
N TYR A 330 -20.15 9.94 14.28
CA TYR A 330 -21.03 10.90 14.93
C TYR A 330 -21.22 10.56 16.40
N VAL A 331 -21.17 11.58 17.25
CA VAL A 331 -21.41 11.46 18.68
C VAL A 331 -22.61 12.32 19.03
N PHE A 332 -23.69 11.68 19.43
CA PHE A 332 -24.97 12.27 19.75
C PHE A 332 -25.14 12.26 21.27
N TYR A 333 -25.24 13.40 21.92
CA TYR A 333 -25.46 13.48 23.37
C TYR A 333 -26.38 14.66 23.72
N GLY A 334 -27.25 14.45 24.71
CA GLY A 334 -28.22 15.44 25.17
C GLY A 334 -29.50 15.53 24.31
N ASP A 335 -30.65 15.77 24.95
CA ASP A 335 -31.94 15.94 24.27
C ASP A 335 -32.20 17.40 23.90
N VAL A 336 -31.31 18.00 23.09
CA VAL A 336 -31.49 19.37 22.62
C VAL A 336 -31.61 19.38 21.10
N SER A 337 -32.86 19.34 20.63
CA SER A 337 -33.31 19.82 19.30
C SER A 337 -33.01 18.99 18.03
N ASN A 338 -32.92 17.66 18.12
CA ASN A 338 -32.86 16.76 16.95
C ASN A 338 -31.71 17.02 15.95
N SER A 339 -30.70 17.82 16.32
CA SER A 339 -29.56 18.17 15.46
C SER A 339 -28.27 18.02 16.27
N PHE A 340 -27.28 17.33 15.70
CA PHE A 340 -26.13 16.86 16.46
C PHE A 340 -24.84 16.95 15.67
N CYS A 341 -23.72 17.08 16.37
CA CYS A 341 -22.41 17.31 15.76
C CYS A 341 -21.68 15.98 15.51
N GLY A 342 -21.04 15.87 14.35
CA GLY A 342 -20.19 14.74 13.97
C GLY A 342 -19.04 15.19 13.10
N PHE A 343 -18.20 14.25 12.69
CA PHE A 343 -17.01 14.53 11.90
C PHE A 343 -17.04 13.71 10.61
N LYS A 344 -16.75 14.39 9.49
CA LYS A 344 -16.63 13.77 8.16
C LYS A 344 -15.26 14.03 7.58
N MET A 345 -14.63 12.99 7.03
CA MET A 345 -13.44 13.15 6.20
C MET A 345 -13.85 13.51 4.76
N LEU A 346 -13.45 14.70 4.30
CA LEU A 346 -13.63 15.15 2.92
C LEU A 346 -12.34 14.96 2.15
N GLU A 347 -12.45 14.35 0.96
CA GLU A 347 -11.42 14.44 -0.06
C GLU A 347 -11.66 15.72 -0.89
N SER A 348 -10.63 16.56 -1.04
CA SER A 348 -10.72 17.80 -1.82
C SER A 348 -11.17 17.50 -3.27
N THR A 349 -12.26 18.11 -3.74
CA THR A 349 -12.70 18.01 -5.14
C THR A 349 -11.98 19.02 -6.05
N GLU A 350 -12.12 18.80 -7.36
CA GLU A 350 -11.22 19.12 -8.49
C GLU A 350 -10.76 20.58 -8.72
N THR A 351 -11.06 21.53 -7.83
CA THR A 351 -10.80 22.97 -8.08
C THR A 351 -9.84 23.64 -7.10
N SER A 352 -9.20 22.92 -6.18
CA SER A 352 -8.19 23.47 -5.27
C SER A 352 -6.79 22.90 -5.52
N THR A 353 -5.76 23.71 -5.27
CA THR A 353 -4.33 23.35 -5.32
C THR A 353 -3.90 22.31 -4.28
N GLU A 354 -4.86 21.70 -3.56
CA GLU A 354 -4.70 20.81 -2.42
C GLU A 354 -5.28 19.41 -2.72
N LYS A 355 -5.18 18.98 -3.98
CA LYS A 355 -5.72 17.72 -4.50
C LYS A 355 -5.22 16.53 -3.67
N GLY A 356 -6.12 15.83 -3.00
CA GLY A 356 -5.82 14.62 -2.21
C GLY A 356 -5.62 14.87 -0.71
N ILE A 357 -5.71 16.11 -0.22
CA ILE A 357 -5.69 16.39 1.21
C ILE A 357 -7.05 16.00 1.80
N LYS A 358 -7.03 15.01 2.68
CA LYS A 358 -8.18 14.63 3.51
C LYS A 358 -8.32 15.64 4.64
N ARG A 359 -9.38 16.44 4.61
CA ARG A 359 -9.71 17.37 5.70
C ARG A 359 -10.91 16.87 6.47
N ILE A 360 -10.91 17.06 7.78
CA ILE A 360 -12.05 16.69 8.60
C ILE A 360 -12.85 17.94 8.90
N VAL A 361 -14.14 17.87 8.62
CA VAL A 361 -15.09 18.96 8.86
C VAL A 361 -16.12 18.50 9.87
N GLU A 362 -16.54 19.43 10.72
CA GLU A 362 -17.68 19.25 11.59
C GLU A 362 -18.97 19.34 10.76
N VAL A 363 -19.88 18.41 11.01
CA VAL A 363 -21.14 18.26 10.28
C VAL A 363 -22.28 18.05 11.26
N THR A 364 -23.47 18.54 10.89
CA THR A 364 -24.69 18.30 11.67
C THR A 364 -25.58 17.25 11.04
N ALA A 365 -26.19 16.38 11.84
CA ALA A 365 -27.16 15.37 11.38
C ALA A 365 -28.46 15.39 12.17
N ASP A 366 -29.59 15.16 11.49
CA ASP A 366 -30.90 14.89 12.10
C ASP A 366 -31.12 13.39 12.26
N ILE A 367 -31.11 12.92 13.50
CA ILE A 367 -31.34 11.50 13.84
C ILE A 367 -32.64 11.29 14.62
N SER A 368 -33.66 12.12 14.41
CA SER A 368 -34.95 12.04 15.12
C SER A 368 -35.63 10.66 15.05
N PHE A 369 -35.27 9.80 14.07
CA PHE A 369 -35.73 8.41 13.97
C PHE A 369 -35.33 7.54 15.17
N VAL A 370 -34.31 7.91 15.96
CA VAL A 370 -33.94 7.14 17.16
C VAL A 370 -35.01 7.19 18.26
N LYS A 371 -35.98 8.10 18.14
CA LYS A 371 -37.14 8.23 19.03
C LYS A 371 -38.33 7.35 18.59
N ASP A 372 -38.20 6.60 17.50
CA ASP A 372 -39.24 5.68 17.04
C ASP A 372 -39.33 4.50 18.01
N GLU A 373 -40.54 4.11 18.42
CA GLU A 373 -40.77 3.04 19.41
C GLU A 373 -40.07 1.72 19.00
N ASP A 374 -40.01 1.47 17.70
CA ASP A 374 -39.43 0.27 17.11
C ASP A 374 -37.91 0.31 16.96
N PHE A 375 -37.26 1.48 17.08
CA PHE A 375 -35.81 1.57 16.80
C PHE A 375 -34.97 0.91 17.92
N ASP A 376 -35.44 1.05 19.16
CA ASP A 376 -34.74 0.53 20.33
C ASP A 376 -34.66 -1.01 20.37
N GLN A 377 -35.58 -1.71 19.69
CA GLN A 377 -35.62 -3.17 19.69
C GLN A 377 -34.42 -3.82 18.98
N HIS A 378 -33.70 -3.06 18.15
CA HIS A 378 -32.56 -3.56 17.38
C HIS A 378 -31.26 -3.63 18.18
N PHE A 379 -31.21 -3.02 19.36
CA PHE A 379 -30.03 -3.01 20.21
C PHE A 379 -29.96 -4.27 21.08
N ASN A 380 -28.77 -4.84 21.17
CA ASN A 380 -28.52 -5.95 22.10
C ASN A 380 -28.40 -5.45 23.56
N SER A 381 -28.19 -6.39 24.49
CA SER A 381 -28.03 -6.09 25.93
C SER A 381 -26.92 -5.08 26.24
N ASN A 382 -25.85 -5.06 25.43
CA ASN A 382 -24.73 -4.12 25.54
C ASN A 382 -25.01 -2.74 24.91
N GLY A 383 -26.22 -2.51 24.39
CA GLY A 383 -26.58 -1.26 23.73
C GLY A 383 -25.94 -1.12 22.35
N VAL A 384 -25.65 -2.22 21.66
CA VAL A 384 -25.02 -2.21 20.34
C VAL A 384 -26.01 -2.67 19.27
N PHE A 385 -26.03 -1.96 18.15
CA PHE A 385 -26.73 -2.34 16.93
C PHE A 385 -25.76 -2.28 15.73
N VAL A 386 -25.53 -3.42 15.08
CA VAL A 386 -24.71 -3.52 13.87
C VAL A 386 -25.61 -3.70 12.66
N ILE A 387 -25.42 -2.82 11.67
CA ILE A 387 -26.21 -2.72 10.46
C ILE A 387 -25.30 -3.05 9.27
N ASP A 388 -25.50 -4.25 8.74
CA ASP A 388 -24.82 -4.77 7.55
C ASP A 388 -25.64 -4.54 6.27
N SER A 389 -26.95 -4.37 6.41
CA SER A 389 -27.90 -4.18 5.32
C SER A 389 -29.11 -3.37 5.84
N PRO A 390 -29.04 -2.03 5.77
CA PRO A 390 -30.07 -1.13 6.31
C PRO A 390 -31.49 -1.50 5.87
N GLU A 391 -31.70 -1.69 4.56
CA GLU A 391 -33.02 -2.03 3.97
C GLU A 391 -33.66 -3.28 4.60
N LYS A 392 -32.84 -4.26 5.01
CA LYS A 392 -33.32 -5.52 5.60
C LYS A 392 -33.51 -5.43 7.10
N GLN A 393 -32.70 -4.63 7.80
CA GLN A 393 -32.65 -4.61 9.26
C GLN A 393 -33.50 -3.50 9.87
N LEU A 394 -33.67 -2.37 9.18
CA LEU A 394 -34.42 -1.20 9.66
C LEU A 394 -35.90 -1.24 9.25
N GLY A 395 -36.28 -2.17 8.37
CA GLY A 395 -37.62 -2.25 7.79
C GLY A 395 -37.84 -1.19 6.70
N SER A 396 -38.27 -1.64 5.52
CA SER A 396 -38.46 -0.75 4.38
C SER A 396 -39.51 0.33 4.66
N GLY A 397 -39.15 1.59 4.37
CA GLY A 397 -40.06 2.73 4.51
C GLY A 397 -40.13 3.33 5.92
N THR A 398 -39.30 2.88 6.86
CA THR A 398 -39.14 3.56 8.16
C THR A 398 -38.34 4.87 8.01
N ARG A 399 -38.41 5.74 9.02
CA ARG A 399 -37.60 6.97 9.06
C ARG A 399 -36.11 6.65 9.10
N ALA A 400 -35.73 5.59 9.81
CA ALA A 400 -34.35 5.12 9.87
C ALA A 400 -33.87 4.63 8.49
N ASP A 401 -34.65 3.80 7.79
CA ASP A 401 -34.33 3.34 6.43
C ASP A 401 -34.16 4.53 5.46
N SER A 402 -35.07 5.50 5.51
CA SER A 402 -35.00 6.73 4.71
C SER A 402 -33.76 7.59 5.02
N TYR A 403 -33.40 7.70 6.29
CA TYR A 403 -32.19 8.41 6.72
C TYR A 403 -30.93 7.73 6.15
N PHE A 404 -30.82 6.41 6.30
CA PHE A 404 -29.67 5.66 5.82
C PHE A 404 -29.54 5.72 4.29
N ALA A 405 -30.65 5.59 3.56
CA ALA A 405 -30.66 5.70 2.11
C ALA A 405 -30.25 7.11 1.63
N SER A 406 -30.78 8.18 2.25
CA SER A 406 -30.45 9.56 1.86
C SER A 406 -29.01 9.97 2.15
N HIS A 407 -28.33 9.29 3.07
CA HIS A 407 -26.94 9.51 3.43
C HIS A 407 -25.98 8.47 2.83
N ASP A 408 -26.48 7.61 1.93
CA ASP A 408 -25.76 6.51 1.27
C ASP A 408 -25.04 5.58 2.27
N ILE A 409 -25.59 5.39 3.46
CA ILE A 409 -24.97 4.58 4.52
C ILE A 409 -25.14 3.10 4.18
N LYS A 410 -24.04 2.39 3.93
CA LYS A 410 -24.05 0.96 3.56
C LYS A 410 -23.88 0.05 4.77
N HIS A 411 -22.99 0.43 5.68
CA HIS A 411 -22.70 -0.32 6.90
C HIS A 411 -22.59 0.63 8.08
N ALA A 412 -23.24 0.33 9.20
CA ALA A 412 -23.15 1.13 10.42
C ALA A 412 -23.00 0.28 11.68
N PHE A 413 -22.32 0.83 12.66
CA PHE A 413 -22.31 0.39 14.04
C PHE A 413 -22.87 1.52 14.89
N ILE A 414 -23.86 1.21 15.73
CA ILE A 414 -24.49 2.17 16.63
C ILE A 414 -24.35 1.69 18.06
N TYR A 415 -23.78 2.55 18.90
CA TYR A 415 -23.74 2.36 20.35
C TYR A 415 -24.75 3.30 21.02
N LYS A 416 -25.66 2.78 21.84
CA LYS A 416 -26.61 3.54 22.64
C LYS A 416 -26.07 3.78 24.05
N MET A 417 -25.88 5.04 24.40
CA MET A 417 -25.50 5.49 25.74
C MET A 417 -26.71 5.39 26.68
N LYS A 418 -26.53 4.75 27.84
CA LYS A 418 -27.57 4.50 28.84
C LYS A 418 -27.39 5.33 30.12
N ASP A 419 -26.17 5.77 30.41
CA ASP A 419 -25.73 6.35 31.68
C ASP A 419 -25.43 7.86 31.61
N VAL A 420 -25.66 8.50 30.46
CA VAL A 420 -25.52 9.96 30.25
C VAL A 420 -26.88 10.64 30.43
N PHE A 421 -26.90 11.82 31.06
CA PHE A 421 -28.13 12.59 31.27
C PHE A 421 -28.78 12.91 29.91
N ASN A 422 -30.05 12.52 29.74
CA ASN A 422 -30.82 12.55 28.48
C ASN A 422 -30.39 11.57 27.37
N GLY A 423 -29.53 10.60 27.67
CA GLY A 423 -29.10 9.57 26.72
C GLY A 423 -28.25 10.10 25.57
N GLY A 424 -27.89 9.20 24.66
CA GLY A 424 -27.04 9.51 23.52
C GLY A 424 -26.76 8.30 22.66
N TYR A 425 -26.14 8.54 21.50
CA TYR A 425 -25.73 7.49 20.57
C TYR A 425 -24.35 7.80 19.99
N VAL A 426 -23.61 6.77 19.59
CA VAL A 426 -22.40 6.91 18.78
C VAL A 426 -22.59 6.09 17.52
N PHE A 427 -22.44 6.73 16.35
CA PHE A 427 -22.56 6.07 15.06
C PHE A 427 -21.19 6.04 14.39
N PHE A 428 -20.75 4.85 13.99
CA PHE A 428 -19.60 4.65 13.11
C PHE A 428 -20.13 4.04 11.83
N TYR A 429 -19.87 4.63 10.67
CA TYR A 429 -20.45 4.09 9.43
C TYR A 429 -19.63 4.36 8.17
N ASN A 430 -19.87 3.52 7.16
CA ASN A 430 -19.27 3.59 5.84
C ASN A 430 -20.35 3.87 4.78
N THR A 431 -20.02 4.71 3.80
CA THR A 431 -20.90 5.09 2.68
C THR A 431 -20.52 4.41 1.36
N ASN A 432 -19.29 3.90 1.22
CA ASN A 432 -18.86 3.26 -0.02
C ASN A 432 -19.23 1.76 -0.07
N GLU A 433 -19.80 1.27 -1.19
CA GLU A 433 -20.11 -0.15 -1.42
C GLU A 433 -18.87 -1.06 -1.46
N LEU A 434 -17.69 -0.49 -1.70
CA LEU A 434 -16.41 -1.20 -1.63
C LEU A 434 -15.89 -1.35 -0.18
N SER A 435 -16.42 -0.58 0.77
CA SER A 435 -16.08 -0.69 2.19
C SER A 435 -16.67 -1.99 2.74
N ARG A 436 -15.83 -2.82 3.38
CA ARG A 436 -16.26 -4.11 3.93
C ARG A 436 -17.13 -3.91 5.18
N LYS A 437 -18.02 -4.88 5.46
CA LYS A 437 -18.73 -5.03 6.74
C LYS A 437 -17.76 -4.99 7.93
N PHE A 438 -18.23 -4.51 9.07
CA PHE A 438 -17.42 -4.47 10.30
C PHE A 438 -17.09 -5.89 10.78
N PRO A 439 -15.81 -6.28 10.84
CA PRO A 439 -15.43 -7.59 11.37
C PRO A 439 -15.64 -7.63 12.89
N GLN A 440 -15.84 -8.83 13.44
CA GLN A 440 -16.15 -9.02 14.88
C GLN A 440 -15.16 -8.35 15.86
N PRO A 441 -13.83 -8.31 15.58
CA PRO A 441 -12.89 -7.58 16.41
C PRO A 441 -13.16 -6.06 16.44
N ASP A 442 -13.54 -5.46 15.32
CA ASP A 442 -13.82 -4.02 15.23
C ASP A 442 -15.14 -3.69 15.94
N ILE A 443 -16.16 -4.55 15.82
CA ILE A 443 -17.42 -4.44 16.60
C ILE A 443 -17.11 -4.39 18.11
N THR A 444 -16.17 -5.21 18.56
CA THR A 444 -15.76 -5.26 19.96
C THR A 444 -15.07 -3.96 20.38
N ASP A 445 -14.13 -3.47 19.57
CA ASP A 445 -13.44 -2.19 19.80
C ASP A 445 -14.41 -1.00 19.81
N PHE A 446 -15.34 -0.93 18.86
CA PHE A 446 -16.35 0.15 18.80
C PHE A 446 -17.31 0.11 20.00
N THR A 447 -17.61 -1.08 20.52
CA THR A 447 -18.39 -1.21 21.76
C THR A 447 -17.65 -0.59 22.94
N TYR A 448 -16.34 -0.89 23.07
CA TYR A 448 -15.52 -0.28 24.11
C TYR A 448 -15.40 1.24 23.94
N LEU A 449 -15.11 1.72 22.73
CA LEU A 449 -15.05 3.15 22.44
C LEU A 449 -16.36 3.86 22.76
N GLY A 450 -17.50 3.30 22.35
CA GLY A 450 -18.82 3.84 22.67
C GLY A 450 -19.06 3.96 24.18
N LYS A 451 -18.72 2.92 24.96
CA LYS A 451 -18.85 2.93 26.42
C LYS A 451 -17.92 3.96 27.07
N MET A 452 -16.75 4.20 26.52
CA MET A 452 -15.79 5.16 27.08
C MET A 452 -16.19 6.60 26.76
N ILE A 453 -16.67 6.88 25.55
CA ILE A 453 -17.25 8.20 25.20
C ILE A 453 -18.42 8.52 26.16
N GLU A 454 -19.28 7.53 26.44
CA GLU A 454 -20.36 7.66 27.41
C GLU A 454 -19.86 8.03 28.81
N ILE A 455 -18.80 7.38 29.30
CA ILE A 455 -18.21 7.67 30.62
C ILE A 455 -17.60 9.09 30.65
N ALA A 456 -16.85 9.47 29.61
CA ALA A 456 -16.21 10.79 29.52
C ALA A 456 -17.25 11.93 29.47
N LEU A 457 -18.36 11.72 28.76
CA LEU A 457 -19.47 12.67 28.69
C LEU A 457 -20.29 12.74 29.98
N LYS A 458 -20.28 11.68 30.79
CA LYS A 458 -20.92 11.67 32.12
C LYS A 458 -20.11 12.41 33.18
N SER A 459 -18.77 12.43 33.05
CA SER A 459 -17.86 13.12 33.98
C SER A 459 -17.76 14.63 33.76
N ARG A 460 -18.35 15.15 32.67
CA ARG A 460 -18.49 16.57 32.34
C ARG A 460 -19.92 17.01 32.63
#